data_AF-A0A653ZJY5-F1
#
_entry.id   AF-A0A653ZJY5-F1
#
_cell.length_a   1.000
_cell.length_b   1.000
_cell.length_c   1.000
_cell.angle_alpha   90.00
_cell.angle_beta   90.00
_cell.angle_gamma   90.00
#
_symmetry.space_group_name_H-M   'P 1'
#
loop_
_entity.id
_entity.type
_entity.pdbx_description
1 polymer ?
#
loop_
_entity_poly.entity_id
_entity_poly.type
_entity_poly.pdbx_seq_one_letter_code
_entity_poly.pdbx_strand_id
1 'polypeptide(L)'
;MADARLSIGTDPFMTASELQDMLVAALARRCGGTQRRWRLALGPVRALSIDTHPHCNWAVRPEGSAYEIAEIEALLDRVRLTHPIVDTP
;
A
#
# COMPACT_ATOMS: atom_id res chain seq x y z
N MET A 1 -20.06 -4.22 22.40
CA MET A 1 -20.66 -5.27 21.54
C MET A 1 -19.62 -5.59 20.50
N ALA A 2 -18.85 -6.66 20.73
CA ALA A 2 -17.88 -7.16 19.77
C ALA A 2 -18.69 -7.86 18.67
N ASP A 3 -18.60 -7.37 17.43
CA ASP A 3 -19.18 -8.08 16.30
C ASP A 3 -18.08 -8.79 15.54
N ALA A 4 -18.18 -10.11 15.59
CA ALA A 4 -17.30 -11.07 14.97
C ALA A 4 -17.61 -11.13 13.48
N ARG A 5 -16.90 -10.34 12.67
CA ARG A 5 -16.91 -10.53 11.21
C ARG A 5 -15.95 -11.63 10.81
N LEU A 6 -16.47 -12.86 10.88
CA LEU A 6 -16.08 -13.94 9.99
C LEU A 6 -16.42 -13.51 8.55
N SER A 7 -15.44 -12.99 7.81
CA SER A 7 -15.55 -12.76 6.36
C SER A 7 -14.58 -13.66 5.62
N ILE A 8 -15.05 -14.85 5.24
CA ILE A 8 -14.47 -15.63 4.15
C ILE A 8 -15.17 -15.15 2.88
N GLY A 9 -14.42 -14.48 2.00
CA GLY A 9 -14.83 -14.24 0.60
C GLY A 9 -15.15 -12.79 0.26
N THR A 10 -14.10 -12.06 -0.13
CA THR A 10 -14.14 -10.90 -1.04
C THR A 10 -14.88 -9.68 -0.50
N ASP A 11 -14.20 -8.87 0.32
CA ASP A 11 -14.40 -7.43 0.19
C ASP A 11 -13.93 -7.04 -1.23
N PRO A 12 -14.79 -6.46 -2.09
CA PRO A 12 -14.37 -6.03 -3.43
C PRO A 12 -13.38 -4.86 -3.38
N PHE A 13 -13.14 -4.31 -2.19
CA PHE A 13 -12.27 -3.18 -1.95
C PHE A 13 -10.93 -3.67 -1.38
N MET A 14 -9.84 -3.27 -2.04
CA MET A 14 -8.48 -3.55 -1.60
C MET A 14 -8.22 -2.88 -0.24
N THR A 15 -7.74 -3.64 0.75
CA THR A 15 -7.32 -3.10 2.06
C THR A 15 -5.93 -2.46 1.99
N ALA A 16 -5.57 -1.65 2.99
CA ALA A 16 -4.23 -1.07 3.10
C ALA A 16 -3.10 -2.13 3.18
N SER A 17 -3.36 -3.26 3.86
CA SER A 17 -2.41 -4.38 3.96
C SER A 17 -2.20 -5.08 2.62
N GLU A 18 -3.29 -5.32 1.87
CA GLU A 18 -3.20 -5.93 0.54
C GLU A 18 -2.50 -5.02 -0.44
N LEU A 19 -2.76 -3.70 -0.38
CA LEU A 19 -2.03 -2.70 -1.14
C LEU A 19 -0.53 -2.75 -0.79
N GLN A 20 -0.18 -2.83 0.49
CA GLN A 20 1.23 -2.91 0.92
C GLN A 20 1.92 -4.15 0.35
N ASP A 21 1.27 -5.32 0.42
CA ASP A 21 1.83 -6.56 -0.11
C ASP A 21 1.95 -6.54 -1.63
N MET A 22 0.98 -5.96 -2.33
CA MET A 22 1.06 -5.73 -3.78
C MET A 22 2.27 -4.85 -4.15
N LEU A 23 2.45 -3.72 -3.45
CA LEU A 23 3.56 -2.79 -3.68
C LEU A 23 4.91 -3.48 -3.45
N VAL A 24 5.07 -4.18 -2.33
CA VAL A 24 6.29 -4.91 -1.99
C VAL A 24 6.61 -6.01 -3.01
N ALA A 25 5.60 -6.77 -3.44
CA ALA A 25 5.77 -7.80 -4.45
C ALA A 25 6.12 -7.20 -5.83
N ALA A 26 5.55 -6.06 -6.19
CA ALA A 26 5.87 -5.35 -7.42
C ALA A 26 7.32 -4.83 -7.42
N LEU A 27 7.79 -4.23 -6.32
CA LEU A 27 9.16 -3.74 -6.18
C LEU A 27 10.17 -4.89 -6.26
N ALA A 28 9.95 -5.98 -5.52
CA ALA A 28 10.83 -7.15 -5.56
C ALA A 28 10.94 -7.76 -6.95
N ARG A 29 9.83 -7.81 -7.70
CA ARG A 29 9.80 -8.33 -9.08
C ARG A 29 10.49 -7.39 -10.08
N ARG A 30 10.29 -6.08 -9.95
CA ARG A 30 10.80 -5.07 -10.90
C ARG A 30 12.27 -4.72 -10.67
N CYS A 31 12.68 -4.61 -9.42
CA CYS A 31 13.99 -4.06 -9.03
C CYS A 31 14.92 -5.10 -8.37
N GLY A 32 14.45 -6.35 -8.19
CA GLY A 32 15.18 -7.39 -7.47
C GLY A 32 15.19 -7.17 -5.95
N GLY A 33 16.16 -7.77 -5.26
CA GLY A 33 16.24 -7.72 -3.79
C GLY A 33 15.20 -8.59 -3.09
N THR A 34 14.99 -8.36 -1.79
CA THR A 34 14.06 -9.16 -0.98
C THR A 34 12.80 -8.37 -0.64
N GLN A 35 11.64 -9.04 -0.59
CA GLN A 35 10.39 -8.43 -0.12
C GLN A 35 10.54 -7.83 1.29
N ARG A 36 11.32 -8.47 2.16
CA ARG A 36 11.62 -7.92 3.50
C ARG A 36 12.29 -6.55 3.42
N ARG A 37 13.30 -6.39 2.55
CA ARG A 37 13.99 -5.11 2.38
C ARG A 37 13.06 -4.02 1.85
N TRP A 38 12.25 -4.36 0.84
CA TRP A 38 11.27 -3.44 0.28
C TRP A 38 10.17 -3.07 1.26
N ARG A 39 9.71 -4.00 2.11
CA ARG A 39 8.73 -3.69 3.16
C ARG A 39 9.28 -2.70 4.19
N LEU A 40 10.56 -2.83 4.56
CA LEU A 40 11.23 -1.86 5.41
C LEU A 40 11.37 -0.50 4.71
N ALA A 41 11.75 -0.50 3.43
CA ALA A 41 11.96 0.74 2.69
C ALA A 41 10.66 1.49 2.37
N LEU A 42 9.58 0.77 2.08
CA LEU A 42 8.25 1.34 1.82
C LEU A 42 7.63 1.95 3.09
N GLY A 43 7.90 1.35 4.23
CA GLY A 43 7.17 1.62 5.47
C GLY A 43 5.71 1.11 5.42
N PRO A 44 4.92 1.38 6.47
CA PRO A 44 3.52 1.00 6.52
C PRO A 44 2.67 1.83 5.56
N VAL A 45 1.72 1.19 4.87
CA VAL A 45 0.63 1.88 4.18
C VAL A 45 -0.41 2.28 5.22
N ARG A 46 -0.69 3.58 5.32
CA ARG A 46 -1.69 4.13 6.23
C ARG A 46 -2.91 4.52 5.43
N ALA A 47 -4.05 3.89 5.73
CA ALA A 47 -5.34 4.38 5.27
C ALA A 47 -5.70 5.67 6.03
N LEU A 48 -6.32 6.59 5.31
CA LEU A 48 -6.79 7.90 5.73
C LEU A 48 -8.31 7.94 5.49
N SER A 49 -9.02 8.77 6.25
CA SER A 49 -10.46 8.93 6.03
C SER A 49 -10.73 9.50 4.63
N ILE A 50 -11.67 8.88 3.91
CA ILE A 50 -12.10 9.32 2.58
C ILE A 50 -12.79 10.70 2.61
N ASP A 51 -13.38 11.08 3.75
CA ASP A 51 -14.04 12.39 3.91
C ASP A 51 -13.04 13.55 3.77
N THR A 52 -11.80 13.32 4.23
CA THR A 52 -10.71 14.31 4.17
C THR A 52 -9.79 14.08 2.97
N HIS A 53 -9.75 12.87 2.43
CA HIS A 53 -8.88 12.48 1.33
C HIS A 53 -9.66 11.75 0.22
N PRO A 54 -10.57 12.44 -0.49
CA PRO A 54 -11.50 11.81 -1.45
C PRO A 54 -10.82 11.32 -2.73
N HIS A 55 -9.61 11.80 -3.03
CA HIS A 55 -8.88 11.45 -4.26
C HIS A 55 -7.81 10.39 -4.07
N CYS A 56 -7.28 10.25 -2.86
CA CYS A 56 -6.28 9.25 -2.52
C CYS A 56 -6.28 9.09 -1.01
N ASN A 57 -6.91 8.02 -0.50
CA ASN A 57 -7.14 7.86 0.92
C ASN A 57 -6.02 7.06 1.62
N TRP A 58 -4.82 7.03 1.05
CA TRP A 58 -3.71 6.34 1.67
C TRP A 58 -2.38 7.04 1.43
N ALA A 59 -1.46 6.83 2.37
CA ALA A 59 -0.12 7.39 2.33
C ALA A 59 0.92 6.40 2.84
N VAL A 60 2.15 6.56 2.34
CA VAL A 60 3.35 5.86 2.82
C VAL A 60 4.42 6.89 3.12
N ARG A 61 5.40 6.51 3.95
CA ARG A 61 6.60 7.31 4.23
C ARG A 61 7.82 6.45 3.90
N PRO A 62 8.32 6.51 2.65
CA PRO A 62 9.46 5.72 2.24
C PRO A 62 10.72 6.15 2.98
N GLU A 63 11.56 5.19 3.34
CA GLU A 63 12.85 5.37 3.99
C GLU A 63 13.88 4.43 3.37
N GLY A 64 15.16 4.81 3.36
CA GLY A 64 16.22 3.96 2.82
C GLY A 64 17.18 4.71 1.92
N SER A 65 17.78 4.00 0.97
CA SER A 65 18.69 4.58 0.00
C SER A 65 17.93 5.46 -1.00
N ALA A 66 18.64 6.40 -1.62
CA ALA A 66 18.07 7.25 -2.68
C ALA A 66 17.49 6.43 -3.83
N TYR A 67 18.12 5.30 -4.17
CA TYR A 67 17.61 4.37 -5.18
C TYR A 67 16.27 3.77 -4.78
N GLU A 68 16.15 3.25 -3.55
CA GLU A 68 14.92 2.63 -3.08
C GLU A 68 13.77 3.64 -3.02
N ILE A 69 14.04 4.84 -2.51
CA ILE A 69 13.04 5.91 -2.45
C ILE A 69 12.53 6.26 -3.84
N ALA A 70 13.43 6.46 -4.81
CA ALA A 70 13.04 6.79 -6.19
C ALA A 70 12.20 5.69 -6.83
N GLU A 71 12.56 4.41 -6.64
CA GLU A 71 11.78 3.30 -7.20
C GLU A 71 10.42 3.11 -6.52
N ILE A 72 10.33 3.43 -5.22
CA ILE A 72 9.06 3.47 -4.49
C ILE A 72 8.19 4.58 -5.05
N GLU A 73 8.66 5.83 -5.08
CA GLU A 73 7.90 6.99 -5.56
C GLU A 73 7.35 6.77 -6.99
N ALA A 74 8.20 6.30 -7.91
CA ALA A 74 7.79 5.98 -9.27
C ALA A 74 6.75 4.84 -9.37
N LEU A 75 6.70 3.92 -8.40
CA LEU A 75 5.65 2.91 -8.32
C LEU A 75 4.36 3.51 -7.73
N LEU A 76 4.48 4.32 -6.67
CA LEU A 76 3.33 4.95 -6.01
C LEU A 76 2.53 5.82 -6.97
N ASP A 77 3.21 6.61 -7.81
CA ASP A 77 2.53 7.47 -8.78
C ASP A 77 1.66 6.67 -9.75
N ARG A 78 2.15 5.50 -10.20
CA ARG A 78 1.38 4.61 -11.07
C ARG A 78 0.22 3.95 -10.34
N VAL A 79 0.45 3.47 -9.13
CA VAL A 79 -0.58 2.75 -8.35
C VAL A 79 -1.68 3.70 -7.89
N ARG A 80 -1.38 4.98 -7.61
CA ARG A 80 -2.39 5.99 -7.30
C ARG A 80 -3.36 6.24 -8.45
N LEU A 81 -2.94 6.03 -9.71
CA LEU A 81 -3.83 6.17 -10.86
C LEU A 81 -4.82 5.00 -10.98
N THR A 82 -4.47 3.81 -10.49
CA THR A 82 -5.29 2.60 -10.65
C THR A 82 -6.02 2.19 -9.36
N HIS A 83 -5.42 2.44 -8.20
CA HIS A 83 -5.92 2.10 -6.87
C HIS A 83 -5.80 3.30 -5.90
N PRO A 84 -6.47 4.43 -6.16
CA PRO A 84 -6.41 5.60 -5.28
C PRO A 84 -7.10 5.38 -3.92
N ILE A 85 -8.08 4.48 -3.87
CA ILE A 85 -8.91 4.26 -2.68
C ILE A 85 -8.74 2.83 -2.19
N VAL A 86 -8.42 2.70 -0.91
CA VAL A 86 -8.40 1.43 -0.17
C VAL A 86 -9.50 1.43 0.89
N ASP A 87 -9.93 0.25 1.30
CA ASP A 87 -10.86 0.13 2.40
C ASP A 87 -10.22 0.58 3.72
N THR A 88 -10.98 1.36 4.49
CA THR A 88 -10.61 1.79 5.84
C THR A 88 -11.30 0.85 6.83
N PRO A 89 -10.56 0.18 7.73
CA PRO A 89 -11.15 -0.70 8.72
C PRO A 89 -12.11 0.03 9.68
#